data_AF-A0AAU9SJF8-F1
#
_entry.id   AF-A0AAU9SJF8-F1
#
_cell.length_a   1.000
_cell.length_b   1.000
_cell.length_c   1.000
_cell.angle_alpha   90.00
_cell.angle_beta   90.00
_cell.angle_gamma   90.00
#
_symmetry.space_group_name_H-M   'P 1'
#
loop_
_entity.id
_entity.type
_entity.pdbx_description
1 polymer ?
#
loop_
_entity_poly.entity_id
_entity_poly.type
_entity_poly.pdbx_seq_one_letter_code
_entity_poly.pdbx_strand_id
1 'polypeptide(L)' 'MAEEKSGKKQVMVAVDDSDCSKQALKWTLVYLKDSLADSDIILFTAQPPLDLSSVYASSYGATR' A
#
# COMPACT_ATOMS: atom_id res chain seq x y z
N MET A 1 35.90 15.86 1.58
CA MET A 1 34.79 15.99 0.62
C MET A 1 34.01 14.69 0.71
N ALA A 2 32.94 14.65 1.50
CA ALA A 2 32.11 13.45 1.59
C ALA A 2 31.13 13.50 0.42
N GLU A 3 31.24 12.55 -0.50
CA GLU A 3 30.28 12.32 -1.56
C GLU A 3 28.97 11.85 -0.91
N GLU A 4 27.99 12.76 -0.80
CA GLU A 4 26.64 12.40 -0.44
C GLU A 4 26.11 11.51 -1.56
N LYS A 5 25.99 10.20 -1.31
CA LYS A 5 25.33 9.27 -2.24
C LYS A 5 23.92 9.82 -2.46
N SER A 6 23.72 10.44 -3.61
CA SER A 6 22.41 10.80 -4.17
C SER A 6 21.60 9.51 -4.39
N GLY A 7 21.08 8.93 -3.30
CA GLY A 7 20.12 7.84 -3.36
C GLY A 7 18.86 8.36 -4.03
N LYS A 8 18.34 7.60 -5.00
CA LYS A 8 17.06 7.90 -5.64
C LYS A 8 16.00 8.16 -4.55
N LYS A 9 15.25 9.25 -4.69
CA LYS A 9 14.15 9.54 -3.77
C LYS A 9 13.09 8.45 -3.92
N GLN A 10 12.59 7.95 -2.80
CA GLN A 10 11.49 6.98 -2.77
C GLN A 10 10.28 7.63 -2.14
N VAL A 11 9.12 7.44 -2.76
CA VAL A 11 7.84 7.95 -2.26
C VAL A 11 6.92 6.78 -2.00
N MET A 12 6.45 6.66 -0.74
CA MET A 12 5.49 5.65 -0.34
C MET A 12 4.13 6.30 -0.12
N VAL A 13 3.10 5.74 -0.76
CA VAL A 13 1.71 6.17 -0.58
C VAL A 13 0.91 4.99 -0.04
N ALA A 14 0.44 5.12 1.20
CA ALA A 14 -0.45 4.14 1.82
C ALA A 14 -1.89 4.41 1.41
N VAL A 15 -2.57 3.39 0.89
CA VAL A 15 -3.93 3.47 0.34
C VAL A 15 -4.76 2.34 0.94
N ASP A 16 -5.97 2.64 1.37
CA ASP A 16 -6.99 1.65 1.76
C ASP A 16 -8.15 1.65 0.76
N ASP A 17 -9.19 0.85 1.01
CA ASP A 17 -10.41 0.87 0.19
C ASP A 17 -11.39 1.98 0.62
N SER A 18 -10.87 3.20 0.81
CA SER A 18 -11.70 4.38 1.00
C SER A 18 -11.65 5.29 -0.24
N ASP A 19 -12.73 6.03 -0.48
CA ASP A 19 -12.75 7.04 -1.55
C ASP A 19 -11.75 8.17 -1.28
N CYS A 20 -11.48 8.49 -0.02
CA CYS A 20 -10.45 9.44 0.37
C CYS A 20 -9.07 9.01 -0.15
N SER A 21 -8.69 7.75 0.06
CA SER A 21 -7.40 7.23 -0.42
C SER A 21 -7.31 7.21 -1.94
N LYS A 22 -8.41 6.93 -2.65
CA LYS A 22 -8.49 7.02 -4.12
C LYS A 22 -8.26 8.45 -4.63
N GLN A 23 -8.85 9.44 -3.96
CA GLN A 23 -8.68 10.84 -4.33
C GLN A 23 -7.28 11.37 -3.98
N ALA A 24 -6.73 10.99 -2.83
CA ALA A 24 -5.37 11.34 -2.43
C ALA A 24 -4.33 10.78 -3.42
N LEU A 25 -4.52 9.53 -3.89
CA LEU A 25 -3.66 8.93 -4.90
C LEU A 25 -3.76 9.68 -6.24
N LYS A 26 -4.98 10.00 -6.71
CA LYS A 26 -5.17 10.82 -7.91
C LYS A 26 -4.47 12.17 -7.80
N TRP A 27 -4.65 12.86 -6.69
CA TRP A 27 -3.99 14.15 -6.44
C TRP A 27 -2.47 14.00 -6.49
N THR A 28 -1.91 12.99 -5.81
CA THR A 28 -0.47 12.71 -5.81
C THR A 28 0.06 12.49 -7.22
N LEU A 29 -0.59 11.65 -8.03
CA LEU A 29 -0.16 11.37 -9.39
C LEU A 29 -0.24 12.60 -10.31
N VAL A 30 -1.19 13.50 -10.09
CA VAL A 30 -1.33 14.72 -10.90
C VAL A 30 -0.30 15.78 -10.51
N TYR A 31 -0.11 16.02 -9.21
CA TYR A 31 0.63 17.17 -8.70
C TYR A 31 2.08 16.87 -8.30
N LEU A 32 2.40 15.61 -8.00
CA LEU A 32 3.77 15.17 -7.69
C LEU A 32 4.46 14.48 -8.87
N LYS A 33 3.85 14.44 -10.06
CA LYS A 33 4.39 13.79 -11.27
C LYS A 33 5.85 14.16 -11.57
N ASP A 34 6.21 15.44 -11.43
CA ASP A 34 7.54 15.93 -11.80
C ASP A 34 8.57 15.56 -10.72
N SER A 35 8.15 15.46 -9.46
CA SER A 35 8.97 14.95 -8.34
C SER A 35 9.12 13.43 -8.39
N LEU A 36 8.12 12.75 -8.98
CA LEU A 36 8.07 11.31 -9.19
C LEU A 36 8.79 10.86 -10.46
N ALA A 37 9.06 11.75 -11.42
CA ALA A 37 9.67 11.40 -12.70
C ALA A 37 11.00 10.64 -12.56
N ASP A 38 11.77 10.97 -11.52
CA ASP A 38 13.07 10.37 -11.21
C ASP A 38 13.03 9.43 -9.99
N SER A 39 11.83 9.12 -9.47
CA SER A 39 11.61 8.42 -8.21
C SER A 39 10.73 7.18 -8.38
N ASP A 40 11.01 6.12 -7.62
CA ASP A 40 10.15 4.95 -7.59
C ASP A 40 8.94 5.19 -6.68
N ILE A 41 7.74 4.87 -7.17
CA ILE A 41 6.50 4.91 -6.39
C ILE A 41 6.20 3.53 -5.86
N ILE A 42 6.09 3.40 -4.54
CA ILE A 42 5.65 2.18 -3.90
C ILE A 42 4.23 2.39 -3.37
N LEU A 43 3.28 1.64 -3.93
CA LEU A 43 1.88 1.65 -3.51
C LEU A 43 1.68 0.54 -2.47
N PHE A 44 1.28 0.91 -1.26
CA PHE A 44 0.97 -0.05 -0.21
C PHE A 44 -0.53 -0.08 0.04
N THR A 45 -1.13 -1.27 -0.05
CA THR A 45 -2.55 -1.47 0.29
C THR A 45 -2.69 -2.25 1.57
N ALA A 46 -3.38 -1.68 2.55
CA ALA A 46 -3.70 -2.39 3.79
C ALA A 46 -4.90 -3.32 3.53
N GLN A 47 -4.66 -4.63 3.55
CA GLN A 47 -5.75 -5.61 3.58
C GLN A 47 -6.14 -5.90 5.03
N PRO A 48 -7.44 -5.86 5.38
CA PRO A 48 -7.88 -6.31 6.68
C PRO A 48 -7.54 -7.80 6.86
N PRO A 49 -7.30 -8.26 8.10
CA PRO A 49 -7.10 -9.68 8.36
C PRO A 49 -8.30 -10.46 7.85
N LEU A 50 -8.04 -11.55 7.12
CA LEU A 50 -9.10 -12.45 6.67
C LEU A 50 -9.81 -13.04 7.88
N ASP A 51 -11.13 -12.90 7.96
CA ASP A 51 -11.94 -13.56 8.99
C ASP A 51 -12.05 -15.06 8.65
N LEU A 52 -11.06 -15.82 9.10
CA LEU A 52 -10.98 -17.27 8.93
C LEU A 52 -11.74 -18.04 10.02
N SER A 53 -12.49 -17.35 10.90
CA SER A 53 -13.24 -17.99 12.00
C SER A 53 -14.19 -19.08 11.49
N SER A 54 -14.84 -18.84 10.34
CA SER A 54 -15.74 -19.78 9.66
C SER A 54 -15.03 -21.05 9.16
N VAL A 55 -13.79 -20.92 8.67
CA VAL A 55 -12.97 -22.04 8.19
C VAL A 55 -12.56 -22.93 9.36
N TYR A 56 -12.20 -22.32 10.50
CA TYR A 56 -11.80 -23.05 11.71
C TYR A 56 -12.98 -23.76 12.37
N ALA A 57 -14.18 -23.18 12.40
CA ALA A 57 -15.35 -23.84 12.99
C ALA A 57 -15.80 -25.09 12.20
N SER A 58 -15.64 -25.06 10.87
CA SER A 58 -16.09 -26.15 9.98
C SER A 58 -15.33 -27.48 10.18
N SER A 59 -14.09 -27.44 10.70
CA SER A 59 -13.31 -28.66 10.97
C SER A 59 -13.76 -29.40 12.24
N TYR A 60 -14.44 -28.73 13.17
CA TYR A 60 -14.95 -29.36 14.40
C TYR A 60 -16.23 -30.18 14.18
N GLY A 61 -16.99 -29.92 13.09
CA GLY A 61 -18.17 -30.70 12.73
C GLY A 61 -17.87 -32.04 12.04
N ALA A 62 -16.60 -32.35 11.75
CA ALA A 62 -16.20 -33.55 11.01
C ALA A 62 -15.85 -34.75 11.91
N THR A 63 -16.06 -34.66 13.22
CA THR A 63 -15.95 -35.82 14.13
C THR A 63 -17.23 -36.67 14.03
N ARG A 64 -17.14 -37.78 13.28
CA ARG A 64 -18.11 -38.88 13.28
C ARG A 64 -17.76 -39.91 14.34
#